data_AF-X0YTX8-F1
#
_entry.id   AF-X0YTX8-F1
#
_cell.length_a   1.000
_cell.length_b   1.000
_cell.length_c   1.000
_cell.angle_alpha   90.00
_cell.angle_beta   90.00
_cell.angle_gamma   90.00
#
_symmetry.space_group_name_H-M   'P 1'
#
loop_
_entity.id
_entity.type
_entity.pdbx_description
1 polymer ?
#
loop_
_entity_poly.entity_id
_entity_poly.type
_entity_poly.pdbx_seq_one_letter_code
_entity_poly.pdbx_strand_id
1 'polypeptide(L)'
;MKNNNHLKLLEGLKKVSPGTILREGIENIVQAKMGSIIVLSDLKKVRKIFNGGFRIDCKLTPSKLYELSKMDGALILNEDGTRIIYANTHLFPNPRISTTETGIMHQTAERVAKQIKVVVLAISKNRNIVTLYLGDLKYDLRDIGLILDEANS
;
A
#
# COMPACT_ATOMS: atom_id res chain seq x y z
N MET A 1 -13.99 20.08 -8.28
CA MET A 1 -13.15 18.88 -8.55
C MET A 1 -11.91 18.77 -7.64
N LYS A 2 -11.09 19.82 -7.43
CA LYS A 2 -9.91 19.76 -6.54
C LYS A 2 -10.22 19.31 -5.09
N ASN A 3 -11.37 19.71 -4.54
CA ASN A 3 -11.73 19.43 -3.14
C ASN A 3 -11.96 17.93 -2.85
N ASN A 4 -12.58 17.18 -3.78
CA ASN A 4 -12.89 15.76 -3.55
C ASN A 4 -11.65 14.86 -3.63
N ASN A 5 -10.68 15.20 -4.48
CA ASN A 5 -9.43 14.44 -4.57
C ASN A 5 -8.59 14.62 -3.30
N HIS A 6 -8.57 15.84 -2.75
CA HIS A 6 -7.90 16.12 -1.50
C HIS A 6 -8.51 15.33 -0.34
N LEU A 7 -9.84 15.33 -0.20
CA LEU A 7 -10.55 14.55 0.83
C LEU A 7 -10.26 13.04 0.72
N LYS A 8 -10.32 12.48 -0.50
CA LYS A 8 -9.98 11.07 -0.74
C LYS A 8 -8.55 10.74 -0.36
N LEU A 9 -7.60 11.63 -0.71
CA LEU A 9 -6.21 11.44 -0.33
C LEU A 9 -6.06 11.46 1.20
N LEU A 10 -6.70 12.41 1.88
CA LEU A 10 -6.69 12.48 3.35
C LEU A 10 -7.26 11.22 4.00
N GLU A 11 -8.35 10.66 3.48
CA GLU A 11 -8.89 9.38 3.96
C GLU A 11 -7.90 8.22 3.78
N GLY A 12 -7.20 8.18 2.65
CA GLY A 12 -6.12 7.22 2.42
C GLY A 12 -4.95 7.42 3.39
N LEU A 13 -4.50 8.67 3.58
CA LEU A 13 -3.39 9.02 4.47
C LEU A 13 -3.71 8.70 5.94
N LYS A 14 -4.95 8.91 6.40
CA LYS A 14 -5.37 8.55 7.76
C LYS A 14 -5.12 7.07 8.07
N LYS A 15 -5.29 6.17 7.10
CA LYS A 15 -5.07 4.72 7.26
C LYS A 15 -3.59 4.34 7.42
N VAL A 16 -2.67 5.19 6.96
CA VAL A 16 -1.22 4.99 6.98
C VAL A 16 -0.49 6.09 7.76
N SER A 17 -1.22 6.80 8.62
CA SER A 17 -0.66 7.87 9.44
C SER A 17 0.18 7.29 10.59
N PRO A 18 1.18 8.03 11.09
CA PRO A 18 1.93 7.63 12.29
C PRO A 18 1.00 7.28 13.45
N GLY A 19 1.38 6.27 14.25
CA GLY A 19 0.57 5.73 15.36
C GLY A 19 -0.50 4.71 14.94
N THR A 20 -0.68 4.43 13.65
CA THR A 20 -1.50 3.30 13.20
C THR A 20 -0.69 2.00 13.17
N ILE A 21 -1.34 0.87 13.48
CA ILE A 21 -0.73 -0.47 13.41
C ILE A 21 -0.18 -0.76 12.00
N LEU A 22 -0.89 -0.33 10.96
CA LEU A 22 -0.45 -0.47 9.58
C LEU A 22 0.83 0.32 9.33
N ARG A 23 0.91 1.58 9.78
CA ARG A 23 2.11 2.39 9.61
C ARG A 23 3.31 1.80 10.36
N GLU A 24 3.14 1.35 11.59
CA GLU A 24 4.20 0.67 12.35
C GLU A 24 4.74 -0.57 11.61
N GLY A 25 3.85 -1.40 11.05
CA GLY A 25 4.26 -2.56 10.26
C GLY A 25 5.00 -2.18 8.97
N ILE A 26 4.57 -1.10 8.31
CA ILE A 26 5.24 -0.56 7.12
C ILE A 26 6.65 -0.09 7.46
N GLU A 27 6.84 0.59 8.58
CA GLU A 27 8.18 1.04 9.01
C GLU A 27 9.14 -0.13 9.22
N ASN A 28 8.67 -1.25 9.79
CA ASN A 28 9.51 -2.45 9.93
C ASN A 28 9.98 -2.99 8.57
N ILE A 29 9.11 -2.95 7.54
CA ILE A 29 9.45 -3.40 6.18
C ILE A 29 10.47 -2.44 5.54
N VAL A 30 10.27 -1.13 5.72
CA VAL A 30 11.16 -0.07 5.23
C VAL A 30 12.55 -0.22 5.85
N GLN A 31 12.63 -0.34 7.19
CA GLN A 31 13.88 -0.52 7.93
C GLN A 31 14.63 -1.79 7.53
N ALA A 32 13.91 -2.88 7.24
CA ALA A 32 14.49 -4.12 6.75
C ALA A 32 14.93 -4.06 5.27
N LYS A 33 14.75 -2.92 4.59
CA LYS A 33 15.07 -2.72 3.17
C LYS A 33 14.42 -3.80 2.32
N MET A 34 13.11 -3.93 2.46
CA MET A 34 12.31 -4.90 1.72
C MET A 34 11.37 -4.19 0.73
N GLY A 35 11.09 -4.86 -0.38
CA GLY A 35 10.09 -4.41 -1.34
C GLY A 35 8.75 -5.07 -1.03
N SER A 36 7.64 -4.33 -1.14
CA SER A 36 6.31 -4.90 -0.95
C SER A 36 5.24 -4.05 -1.65
N ILE A 37 4.18 -4.72 -2.14
CA ILE A 37 2.95 -4.07 -2.59
C ILE A 37 1.84 -4.43 -1.60
N ILE A 38 1.15 -3.43 -1.08
CA ILE A 38 0.07 -3.61 -0.12
C ILE A 38 -1.21 -2.99 -0.70
N VAL A 39 -2.27 -3.78 -0.85
CA VAL A 39 -3.56 -3.34 -1.40
C VAL A 39 -4.62 -3.35 -0.29
N LEU A 40 -5.28 -2.21 -0.06
CA LEU A 40 -6.37 -2.09 0.93
C LEU A 40 -7.69 -2.13 0.18
N SER A 41 -8.36 -3.28 0.16
CA SER A 41 -9.57 -3.47 -0.65
C SER A 41 -10.51 -4.50 -0.02
N ASP A 42 -11.80 -4.39 -0.36
CA ASP A 42 -12.68 -5.54 -0.21
C ASP A 42 -12.27 -6.64 -1.22
N LEU A 43 -12.60 -7.89 -0.89
CA LEU A 43 -12.21 -9.03 -1.71
C LEU A 43 -12.90 -9.02 -3.08
N LYS A 44 -14.13 -8.49 -3.19
CA LYS A 44 -14.91 -8.49 -4.45
C LYS A 44 -14.26 -7.61 -5.51
N LYS A 45 -13.74 -6.44 -5.14
CA LYS A 45 -13.03 -5.52 -6.03
C LYS A 45 -11.73 -6.11 -6.54
N VAL A 46 -10.90 -6.63 -5.63
CA VAL A 46 -9.54 -7.07 -5.95
C VAL A 46 -9.48 -8.46 -6.60
N ARG A 47 -10.47 -9.34 -6.37
CA ARG A 47 -10.49 -10.71 -6.91
C ARG A 47 -10.35 -10.80 -8.44
N LYS A 48 -10.76 -9.75 -9.16
CA LYS A 48 -10.69 -9.69 -10.63
C LYS A 48 -9.28 -9.46 -11.17
N ILE A 49 -8.35 -9.05 -10.31
CA ILE A 49 -7.02 -8.58 -10.71
C ILE A 49 -5.88 -9.30 -9.99
N PHE A 50 -6.14 -10.34 -9.19
CA PHE A 50 -5.06 -11.13 -8.59
C PHE A 50 -5.30 -12.64 -8.74
N ASN A 51 -4.20 -13.37 -8.93
CA ASN A 51 -4.15 -14.83 -8.93
C ASN A 51 -3.16 -15.34 -7.88
N GLY A 52 -3.28 -16.63 -7.57
CA GLY A 52 -2.41 -17.31 -6.60
C GLY A 52 -2.57 -16.77 -5.18
N GLY A 53 -1.50 -16.93 -4.41
CA GLY A 53 -1.40 -16.52 -3.01
C GLY A 53 -2.12 -17.42 -2.02
N PHE A 54 -1.90 -17.12 -0.75
CA PHE A 54 -2.45 -17.86 0.38
C PHE A 54 -3.46 -16.99 1.11
N ARG A 55 -4.63 -17.57 1.38
CA ARG A 55 -5.61 -16.93 2.26
C ARG A 55 -5.09 -17.01 3.69
N ILE A 56 -4.81 -15.84 4.28
CA ILE A 56 -4.30 -15.72 5.65
C ILE A 56 -5.45 -15.46 6.62
N ASP A 57 -6.32 -14.51 6.27
CA ASP A 57 -7.49 -14.08 7.04
C ASP A 57 -7.24 -13.91 8.55
N CYS A 58 -6.30 -13.03 8.90
CA CYS A 58 -5.95 -12.77 10.29
C CYS A 58 -5.98 -11.28 10.63
N LYS A 59 -6.11 -10.96 11.94
CA LYS A 59 -5.95 -9.59 12.42
C LYS A 59 -4.53 -9.09 12.14
N LEU A 60 -4.44 -7.86 11.65
CA LEU A 60 -3.18 -7.18 11.42
C LEU A 60 -2.43 -6.96 12.74
N THR A 61 -1.14 -7.29 12.73
CA THR A 61 -0.16 -6.81 13.70
C THR A 61 1.09 -6.37 12.93
N PRO A 62 1.94 -5.49 13.49
CA PRO A 62 3.14 -5.03 12.79
C PRO A 62 4.06 -6.20 12.42
N SER A 63 4.25 -7.16 13.33
CA SER A 63 5.06 -8.36 13.09
C SER A 63 4.49 -9.25 11.99
N LYS A 64 3.18 -9.48 11.96
CA LYS A 64 2.56 -10.30 10.90
C LYS A 64 2.71 -9.66 9.53
N LEU A 65 2.52 -8.33 9.44
CA LEU A 65 2.70 -7.61 8.19
C LEU A 65 4.15 -7.70 7.71
N TYR A 66 5.10 -7.51 8.62
CA TYR A 66 6.53 -7.63 8.35
C TYR A 66 6.91 -9.03 7.86
N GLU A 67 6.53 -10.08 8.59
CA GLU A 67 6.86 -11.46 8.24
C GLU A 67 6.27 -11.87 6.88
N LEU A 68 5.01 -11.53 6.62
CA LEU A 68 4.36 -11.87 5.36
C LEU A 68 4.89 -11.03 4.18
N SER A 69 5.43 -9.84 4.44
CA SER A 69 6.09 -9.02 3.41
C SER A 69 7.44 -9.58 2.95
N LYS A 70 7.97 -10.62 3.62
CA LYS A 70 9.16 -11.35 3.16
C LYS A 70 8.89 -12.23 1.94
N MET A 71 7.62 -12.53 1.69
CA MET A 71 7.20 -13.27 0.51
C MET A 71 7.20 -12.35 -0.71
N ASP A 72 7.43 -12.93 -1.88
CA ASP A 72 7.24 -12.20 -3.14
C ASP A 72 5.75 -11.85 -3.37
N GLY A 73 5.50 -10.93 -4.29
CA GLY A 73 4.14 -10.53 -4.66
C GLY A 73 3.52 -9.47 -3.76
N ALA A 74 2.20 -9.50 -3.65
CA ALA A 74 1.41 -8.48 -2.97
C ALA A 74 0.63 -9.04 -1.77
N LEU A 75 0.44 -8.17 -0.79
CA LEU A 75 -0.44 -8.35 0.36
C LEU A 75 -1.78 -7.69 0.10
N ILE A 76 -2.87 -8.39 0.42
CA ILE A 76 -4.22 -7.85 0.35
C ILE A 76 -4.74 -7.72 1.78
N LEU A 77 -5.04 -6.50 2.20
CA LEU A 77 -5.72 -6.19 3.46
C LEU A 77 -7.16 -5.77 3.16
N ASN A 78 -8.01 -5.82 4.19
CA ASN A 78 -9.31 -5.17 4.12
C ASN A 78 -9.18 -3.64 3.96
N GLU A 79 -10.28 -2.97 3.59
CA GLU A 79 -10.28 -1.53 3.27
C GLU A 79 -9.80 -0.63 4.42
N ASP A 80 -9.96 -1.06 5.67
CA ASP A 80 -9.54 -0.34 6.87
C ASP A 80 -8.10 -0.66 7.29
N GLY A 81 -7.43 -1.63 6.64
CA GLY A 81 -6.08 -2.03 7.00
C GLY A 81 -6.00 -2.67 8.40
N THR A 82 -7.03 -3.39 8.83
CA THR A 82 -7.09 -4.04 10.16
C THR A 82 -6.94 -5.56 10.10
N ARG A 83 -7.05 -6.17 8.91
CA ARG A 83 -6.90 -7.60 8.67
C ARG A 83 -6.10 -7.87 7.40
N ILE A 84 -5.23 -8.87 7.44
CA ILE A 84 -4.54 -9.41 6.27
C ILE A 84 -5.40 -10.54 5.71
N ILE A 85 -5.85 -10.40 4.47
CA ILE A 85 -6.74 -11.35 3.81
C ILE A 85 -5.92 -12.35 2.98
N TYR A 86 -4.98 -11.86 2.17
CA TYR A 86 -4.08 -12.68 1.36
C TYR A 86 -2.63 -12.19 1.42
N ALA A 87 -1.71 -13.13 1.23
CA ALA A 87 -0.29 -12.87 1.00
C ALA A 87 0.21 -13.63 -0.23
N ASN A 88 1.35 -13.22 -0.77
CA ASN A 88 1.98 -13.82 -1.95
C ASN A 88 1.06 -13.85 -3.18
N THR A 89 0.32 -12.78 -3.41
CA THR A 89 -0.58 -12.66 -4.56
C THR A 89 0.12 -12.00 -5.74
N HIS A 90 -0.20 -12.43 -6.97
CA HIS A 90 0.28 -11.77 -8.17
C HIS A 90 -0.82 -10.88 -8.75
N LEU A 91 -0.52 -9.60 -8.93
CA LEU A 91 -1.45 -8.60 -9.45
C LEU A 91 -1.33 -8.47 -10.98
N PHE A 92 -2.47 -8.51 -11.66
CA PHE A 92 -2.60 -8.42 -13.12
C PHE A 92 -3.56 -7.28 -13.49
N PRO A 93 -3.19 -6.01 -13.24
CA PRO A 93 -3.99 -4.88 -13.71
C PRO A 93 -3.95 -4.80 -15.25
N ASN A 94 -4.91 -4.09 -15.84
CA ASN A 94 -4.99 -3.86 -17.27
C ASN A 94 -3.73 -3.09 -17.74
N PRO A 95 -2.91 -3.68 -18.63
CA PRO A 95 -1.65 -3.06 -19.07
C PRO A 95 -1.86 -1.79 -19.90
N ARG A 96 -3.06 -1.58 -20.46
CA ARG A 96 -3.41 -0.38 -21.23
C ARG A 96 -3.63 0.86 -20.35
N ILE A 97 -3.75 0.70 -19.03
CA ILE A 97 -3.83 1.84 -18.11
C ILE A 97 -2.47 2.53 -18.09
N SER A 98 -2.47 3.83 -18.38
CA SER A 98 -1.26 4.65 -18.41
C SER A 98 -0.64 4.79 -17.02
N THR A 99 0.68 4.84 -16.99
CA THR A 99 1.50 4.98 -15.78
C THR A 99 2.66 5.91 -16.09
N THR A 100 3.03 6.73 -15.12
CA THR A 100 4.23 7.59 -15.21
C THR A 100 5.42 6.99 -14.44
N GLU A 101 5.24 5.81 -13.83
CA GLU A 101 6.24 5.15 -13.02
C GLU A 101 7.21 4.32 -13.87
N THR A 102 8.47 4.27 -13.45
CA THR A 102 9.55 3.61 -14.23
C THR A 102 9.96 2.24 -13.67
N GLY A 103 9.35 1.77 -12.58
CA GLY A 103 9.60 0.44 -11.99
C GLY A 103 8.36 -0.46 -11.96
N ILE A 104 8.52 -1.76 -12.26
CA ILE A 104 7.41 -2.73 -12.39
C ILE A 104 6.48 -2.72 -11.16
N MET A 105 7.04 -2.66 -9.96
CA MET A 105 6.28 -2.60 -8.71
C MET A 105 5.40 -1.34 -8.64
N HIS A 106 5.99 -0.17 -8.90
CA HIS A 106 5.27 1.12 -8.87
C HIS A 106 4.26 1.23 -10.02
N GLN A 107 4.59 0.75 -11.22
CA GLN A 107 3.65 0.68 -12.34
C GLN A 107 2.45 -0.21 -12.02
N THR A 108 2.70 -1.36 -11.39
CA THR A 108 1.64 -2.26 -10.94
C THR A 108 0.77 -1.59 -9.90
N ALA A 109 1.37 -0.99 -8.87
CA ALA A 109 0.65 -0.29 -7.82
C ALA A 109 -0.23 0.85 -8.36
N GLU A 110 0.32 1.70 -9.23
CA GLU A 110 -0.42 2.81 -9.85
C GLU A 110 -1.58 2.29 -10.70
N ARG A 111 -1.35 1.28 -11.55
CA ARG A 111 -2.41 0.72 -12.41
C ARG A 111 -3.52 0.06 -11.59
N VAL A 112 -3.18 -0.66 -10.50
CA VAL A 112 -4.16 -1.25 -9.60
C VAL A 112 -5.00 -0.15 -8.94
N ALA A 113 -4.35 0.88 -8.39
CA ALA A 113 -5.04 2.01 -7.77
C ALA A 113 -5.97 2.73 -8.76
N LYS A 114 -5.54 2.90 -10.02
CA LYS A 114 -6.36 3.49 -11.09
C LYS A 114 -7.53 2.60 -11.51
N GLN A 115 -7.33 1.29 -11.61
CA GLN A 115 -8.32 0.35 -12.13
C GLN A 115 -9.46 0.08 -11.16
N ILE A 116 -9.13 -0.20 -9.91
CA ILE A 116 -10.13 -0.61 -8.90
C ILE A 116 -10.41 0.48 -7.86
N LYS A 117 -9.76 1.65 -7.98
CA LYS A 117 -10.01 2.86 -7.16
C LYS A 117 -9.89 2.60 -5.65
N VAL A 118 -8.82 1.91 -5.26
CA VAL A 118 -8.47 1.61 -3.87
C VAL A 118 -7.11 2.18 -3.50
N VAL A 119 -6.79 2.18 -2.20
CA VAL A 119 -5.46 2.54 -1.71
C VAL A 119 -4.49 1.39 -1.99
N VAL A 120 -3.39 1.70 -2.67
CA VAL A 120 -2.28 0.78 -2.91
C VAL A 120 -0.99 1.43 -2.44
N LEU A 121 -0.21 0.72 -1.65
CA LEU A 121 1.09 1.17 -1.16
C LEU A 121 2.19 0.39 -1.87
N ALA A 122 3.19 1.09 -2.37
CA ALA A 122 4.41 0.51 -2.91
C ALA A 122 5.58 0.88 -1.98
N ILE A 123 6.21 -0.12 -1.37
CA ILE A 123 7.37 0.05 -0.51
C ILE A 123 8.61 -0.27 -1.32
N SER A 124 9.47 0.73 -1.55
CA SER A 124 10.64 0.58 -2.40
C SER A 124 11.84 0.06 -1.62
N LYS A 125 12.31 -1.13 -2.00
CA LYS A 125 13.50 -1.79 -1.43
C LYS A 125 14.75 -0.88 -1.36
N ASN A 126 14.98 -0.09 -2.41
CA ASN A 126 16.24 0.64 -2.61
C ASN A 126 16.15 2.11 -2.23
N ARG A 127 14.94 2.67 -2.07
CA ARG A 127 14.74 4.11 -1.90
C ARG A 127 14.29 4.53 -0.50
N ASN A 128 14.01 3.58 0.39
CA ASN A 128 13.46 3.87 1.73
C ASN A 128 12.21 4.77 1.67
N ILE A 129 11.43 4.65 0.59
CA ILE A 129 10.24 5.45 0.32
C ILE A 129 9.04 4.51 0.23
N VAL A 130 7.93 4.96 0.84
CA VAL A 130 6.62 4.35 0.68
C VAL A 130 5.75 5.29 -0.13
N THR A 131 5.25 4.83 -1.27
CA THR A 131 4.35 5.61 -2.11
C THR A 131 2.93 5.10 -1.97
N LEU A 132 2.00 6.01 -1.65
CA LEU A 132 0.56 5.77 -1.70
C LEU A 132 0.00 6.15 -3.06
N TYR A 133 -0.76 5.24 -3.66
CA TYR A 133 -1.56 5.46 -4.87
C TYR A 133 -3.05 5.32 -4.55
N LEU A 134 -3.87 6.23 -5.07
CA LEU A 134 -5.33 6.18 -4.97
C LEU A 134 -5.97 6.80 -6.22
N GLY A 135 -6.49 5.96 -7.11
CA GLY A 135 -6.94 6.44 -8.41
C GLY A 135 -5.79 7.11 -9.16
N ASP A 136 -5.98 8.37 -9.56
CA ASP A 136 -4.95 9.17 -10.25
C ASP A 136 -4.06 9.98 -9.29
N LEU A 137 -4.21 9.74 -7.97
CA LEU A 137 -3.44 10.41 -6.93
C LEU A 137 -2.22 9.57 -6.55
N LYS A 138 -1.12 10.27 -6.32
CA LYS A 138 0.15 9.74 -5.82
C LYS A 138 0.62 10.61 -4.67
N TYR A 139 1.11 10.00 -3.60
CA TYR A 139 1.72 10.70 -2.49
C TYR A 139 2.83 9.84 -1.86
N ASP A 140 4.05 10.37 -1.81
CA ASP A 140 5.15 9.73 -1.10
C ASP A 140 5.01 10.04 0.39
N LEU A 141 4.90 9.00 1.22
CA LEU A 141 4.76 9.16 2.66
C LEU A 141 6.03 9.81 3.20
N ARG A 142 5.84 10.86 4.00
CA ARG A 142 6.94 11.51 4.70
C ARG A 142 7.53 10.58 5.77
N ASP A 143 8.83 10.75 5.98
CA ASP A 143 9.55 10.12 7.08
C ASP A 143 8.95 10.55 8.42
N ILE A 144 8.83 9.62 9.36
CA ILE A 144 8.20 9.90 10.67
C ILE A 144 9.05 10.87 11.49
N GLY A 145 10.39 10.75 11.44
CA GLY A 145 11.30 11.66 12.14
C GLY A 145 11.09 13.10 11.68
N LEU A 146 11.05 13.33 10.36
CA LEU A 146 10.76 14.65 9.80
C LEU A 146 9.40 15.21 10.26
N ILE A 147 8.35 14.37 10.33
CA ILE A 147 7.03 14.80 10.79
C ILE A 147 7.06 15.18 12.29
N LEU A 148 7.77 14.42 13.12
CA LEU A 148 7.86 14.68 14.56
C LEU A 148 8.70 15.93 14.86
N ASP A 149 9.78 16.16 14.11
CA ASP A 149 10.61 17.35 14.25
C ASP A 149 9.83 18.63 13.90
N GLU A 150 9.03 18.60 12.81
CA GLU A 150 8.12 19.70 12.46
C GLU A 150 7.03 19.95 13.51
N ALA A 151 6.50 18.89 14.14
CA ALA A 151 5.43 19.01 15.13
C ALA A 151 5.91 19.53 16.49
N ASN A 152 7.18 19.33 16.82
CA ASN A 152 7.82 19.79 18.05
C ASN A 152 8.52 21.15 17.90
N SER A 153 8.53 21.74 16.70
CA SER A 153 9.14 23.04 16.40
C SER A 153 8.13 24.19 16.41
#